data_AF-A0A916I8J6-F1
#
_entry.id   AF-A0A916I8J6-F1
#
_cell.length_a   1.000
_cell.length_b   1.000
_cell.length_c   1.000
_cell.angle_alpha   90.00
_cell.angle_beta   90.00
_cell.angle_gamma   90.00
#
_symmetry.space_group_name_H-M   'P 1'
#
loop_
_entity.id
_entity.type
_entity.pdbx_description
1 polymer ?
#
loop_
_entity_poly.entity_id
_entity_poly.type
_entity_poly.pdbx_seq_one_letter_code
_entity_poly.pdbx_strand_id
1 'polypeptide(L)'
;MNNFASVIFLILFALSTLLTYLAIRRRWLPLVTAAAVGVGANMLFFFLFSLSQGNVFLHALAVGVLLGGLFAAMTVAIAAFFRNNGVPTVKS
;
A
#
# COMPACT_ATOMS: atom_id res chain seq x y z
N MET A 1 -12.02 -22.02 8.10
CA MET A 1 -10.60 -22.40 8.34
C MET A 1 -9.83 -21.11 8.62
N ASN A 2 -9.25 -20.97 9.80
CA ASN A 2 -8.43 -19.79 10.14
C ASN A 2 -7.09 -19.89 9.40
N ASN A 3 -7.02 -19.34 8.17
CA ASN A 3 -5.77 -19.27 7.43
C ASN A 3 -4.89 -18.18 8.04
N PHE A 4 -4.06 -18.58 9.02
CA PHE A 4 -3.09 -17.73 9.70
C PHE A 4 -2.20 -16.96 8.72
N ALA A 5 -1.83 -17.59 7.59
CA ALA A 5 -1.10 -16.94 6.50
C ALA A 5 -1.86 -15.73 5.90
N SER A 6 -3.19 -15.84 5.69
CA SER A 6 -4.01 -14.74 5.18
C SER A 6 -3.98 -13.54 6.13
N VAL A 7 -4.01 -13.79 7.44
CA VAL A 7 -3.92 -12.73 8.45
C VAL A 7 -2.56 -12.04 8.37
N ILE A 8 -1.47 -12.79 8.24
CA ILE A 8 -0.13 -12.23 8.09
C ILE A 8 -0.03 -11.35 6.84
N PHE A 9 -0.50 -11.83 5.68
CA PHE A 9 -0.44 -11.05 4.44
C PHE A 9 -1.28 -9.77 4.51
N LEU A 10 -2.43 -9.83 5.19
CA LEU A 10 -3.26 -8.65 5.40
C LEU A 10 -2.60 -7.64 6.33
N ILE A 11 -1.91 -8.10 7.38
CA ILE A 11 -1.10 -7.24 8.26
C ILE A 11 0.05 -6.60 7.48
N LEU A 12 0.77 -7.38 6.65
CA LEU A 12 1.86 -6.88 5.81
C LEU A 12 1.37 -5.84 4.80
N PHE A 13 0.20 -6.06 4.19
CA PHE A 13 -0.45 -5.08 3.32
C PHE A 13 -0.78 -3.77 4.06
N ALA A 14 -1.37 -3.87 5.26
CA ALA A 14 -1.68 -2.70 6.07
C ALA A 14 -0.41 -1.92 6.47
N LEU A 15 0.64 -2.64 6.90
CA LEU A 15 1.94 -2.05 7.23
C LEU A 15 2.61 -1.40 6.02
N SER A 16 2.57 -2.06 4.86
CA SER A 16 3.13 -1.52 3.61
C SER A 16 2.43 -0.22 3.20
N THR A 17 1.10 -0.19 3.30
CA THR A 17 0.30 1.00 3.04
C THR A 17 0.66 2.13 4.00
N LEU A 18 0.75 1.85 5.30
CA LEU A 18 1.15 2.82 6.32
C LEU A 18 2.58 3.33 6.11
N LEU A 19 3.53 2.45 5.81
CA LEU A 19 4.92 2.81 5.52
C LEU A 19 5.03 3.66 4.27
N THR A 20 4.27 3.34 3.22
CA THR A 20 4.24 4.15 1.99
C THR A 20 3.73 5.56 2.27
N TYR A 21 2.63 5.66 3.03
CA TYR A 21 2.09 6.95 3.46
C TYR A 21 3.11 7.76 4.26
N LEU A 22 3.74 7.14 5.27
CA LEU A 22 4.74 7.79 6.11
C LEU A 22 5.99 8.18 5.32
N ALA A 23 6.48 7.31 4.44
CA ALA A 23 7.65 7.56 3.62
C ALA A 23 7.45 8.78 2.70
N ILE A 24 6.27 8.92 2.11
CA ILE A 24 5.93 10.07 1.27
C ILE A 24 5.73 11.32 2.14
N ARG A 25 4.91 11.22 3.20
CA ARG A 25 4.54 12.36 4.05
C ARG A 25 5.74 12.95 4.79
N ARG A 26 6.60 12.10 5.35
CA ARG A 26 7.82 12.51 6.07
C ARG A 26 9.01 12.75 5.15
N ARG A 27 8.83 12.62 3.84
CA ARG A 27 9.87 12.81 2.82
C ARG A 27 11.09 11.88 3.02
N TRP A 28 10.88 10.67 3.53
CA TRP A 28 11.95 9.66 3.66
C TRP A 28 12.48 9.22 2.31
N LEU A 29 11.62 9.21 1.30
CA LEU A 29 11.94 8.82 -0.06
C LEU A 29 11.37 9.83 -1.07
N PRO A 30 11.95 9.90 -2.29
CA PRO A 30 11.32 10.54 -3.43
C PRO A 30 9.91 9.99 -3.67
N LEU A 31 8.99 10.86 -4.13
CA LEU A 31 7.59 10.49 -4.32
C LEU A 31 7.44 9.31 -5.30
N VAL A 32 8.17 9.36 -6.43
CA VAL A 32 8.10 8.34 -7.47
C VAL A 32 8.60 6.98 -6.97
N THR A 33 9.72 6.96 -6.23
CA THR A 33 10.27 5.72 -5.69
C THR A 33 9.37 5.12 -4.60
N ALA A 34 8.85 5.96 -3.70
CA ALA A 34 7.93 5.50 -2.66
C ALA A 34 6.62 4.98 -3.25
N ALA A 35 6.09 5.64 -4.29
CA ALA A 35 4.91 5.19 -5.00
C ALA A 35 5.14 3.85 -5.72
N ALA A 36 6.24 3.70 -6.47
CA ALA A 36 6.56 2.47 -7.18
C ALA A 36 6.71 1.27 -6.23
N VAL A 37 7.46 1.45 -5.14
CA VAL A 37 7.66 0.41 -4.12
C VAL A 37 6.35 0.10 -3.40
N GLY A 38 5.59 1.11 -3.00
CA GLY A 38 4.32 0.93 -2.29
C GLY A 38 3.27 0.23 -3.14
N VAL A 39 3.14 0.60 -4.42
CA VAL A 39 2.23 -0.08 -5.36
C VAL A 39 2.65 -1.53 -5.57
N GLY A 40 3.92 -1.80 -5.85
CA GLY A 40 4.41 -3.16 -6.06
C GLY A 40 4.22 -4.05 -4.83
N ALA A 41 4.57 -3.54 -3.65
CA ALA A 41 4.42 -4.27 -2.40
C ALA A 41 2.94 -4.54 -2.06
N ASN A 42 2.06 -3.54 -2.22
CA ASN A 42 0.63 -3.73 -1.96
C ASN A 42 -0.02 -4.72 -2.94
N MET A 43 0.32 -4.66 -4.24
CA MET A 43 -0.14 -5.65 -5.21
C MET A 43 0.30 -7.07 -4.84
N LEU A 44 1.57 -7.22 -4.46
CA LEU A 44 2.13 -8.51 -4.05
C LEU A 44 1.47 -9.07 -2.78
N PHE A 45 1.31 -8.26 -1.74
CA PHE A 45 0.70 -8.72 -0.49
C PHE A 45 -0.78 -9.05 -0.66
N PHE A 46 -1.52 -8.26 -1.44
CA PHE A 46 -2.93 -8.53 -1.69
C PHE A 46 -3.13 -9.75 -2.61
N PHE A 47 -2.22 -9.96 -3.56
CA PHE A 47 -2.14 -11.20 -4.34
C PHE A 47 -1.92 -12.43 -3.45
N LEU A 48 -0.90 -12.39 -2.58
CA LEU A 48 -0.58 -13.49 -1.66
C LEU A 48 -1.72 -13.77 -0.67
N PHE A 49 -2.38 -12.72 -0.18
CA PHE A 49 -3.60 -12.84 0.63
C PHE A 49 -4.75 -13.53 -0.12
N SER A 50 -4.99 -13.17 -1.38
CA SER A 50 -6.04 -13.80 -2.17
C SER A 50 -5.71 -15.26 -2.49
N LEU A 51 -4.44 -15.56 -2.78
CA LEU A 51 -3.94 -16.91 -2.98
C LEU A 51 -4.09 -17.77 -1.72
N SER A 52 -3.79 -17.21 -0.54
CA SER A 52 -3.91 -17.92 0.74
C SER A 52 -5.36 -18.16 1.18
N GLN A 53 -6.34 -17.52 0.54
CA GLN A 53 -7.76 -17.86 0.71
C GLN A 53 -8.22 -19.05 -0.13
N GLY A 54 -7.35 -19.62 -0.98
CA GLY A 54 -7.69 -20.72 -1.86
C GLY A 54 -8.35 -20.28 -3.17
N ASN A 55 -8.24 -18.99 -3.53
CA ASN A 55 -8.69 -18.51 -4.82
C ASN A 55 -7.80 -19.05 -5.95
N VAL A 56 -8.39 -19.25 -7.13
CA VAL A 56 -7.63 -19.61 -8.34
C VAL A 56 -6.62 -18.51 -8.69
N PHE A 57 -5.46 -18.90 -9.22
CA PHE A 57 -4.34 -17.99 -9.50
C PHE A 57 -4.74 -16.75 -10.29
N LEU A 58 -5.52 -16.90 -11.37
CA LEU A 58 -6.02 -15.80 -12.20
C LEU A 58 -6.89 -14.81 -11.40
N HIS A 59 -7.74 -15.32 -10.52
CA HIS A 59 -8.56 -14.49 -9.65
C HIS A 59 -7.71 -13.76 -8.61
N ALA A 60 -6.76 -14.47 -7.98
CA ALA A 60 -5.83 -13.86 -7.04
C ALA A 60 -5.00 -12.74 -7.68
N LEU A 61 -4.51 -12.96 -8.91
CA LEU A 61 -3.76 -11.98 -9.68
C LEU A 61 -4.60 -10.74 -9.97
N ALA A 62 -5.81 -10.92 -10.51
CA ALA A 62 -6.71 -9.82 -10.82
C ALA A 62 -7.04 -8.99 -9.57
N VAL A 63 -7.40 -9.65 -8.47
CA VAL A 63 -7.71 -9.00 -7.20
C VAL A 63 -6.49 -8.29 -6.61
N GLY A 64 -5.31 -8.92 -6.67
CA GLY A 64 -4.05 -8.34 -6.20
C GLY A 64 -3.68 -7.07 -6.94
N VAL A 65 -3.75 -7.08 -8.27
CA VAL A 65 -3.46 -5.91 -9.10
C VAL A 65 -4.51 -4.82 -8.90
N LEU A 66 -5.80 -5.16 -8.95
CA LEU A 66 -6.88 -4.19 -8.88
C LEU A 66 -6.98 -3.56 -7.48
N LEU A 67 -7.15 -4.36 -6.43
CA LEU A 67 -7.30 -3.83 -5.07
C LEU A 67 -5.97 -3.33 -4.52
N GLY A 68 -4.88 -4.10 -4.66
CA GLY A 68 -3.57 -3.66 -4.19
C GLY A 68 -3.11 -2.37 -4.87
N GLY A 69 -3.34 -2.26 -6.19
CA GLY A 69 -3.08 -1.05 -6.95
C GLY A 69 -3.96 0.13 -6.55
N LEU A 70 -5.27 -0.08 -6.39
CA LEU A 70 -6.22 0.97 -5.98
C LEU A 70 -5.87 1.55 -4.62
N PHE A 71 -5.67 0.70 -3.60
CA PHE A 71 -5.30 1.15 -2.27
C PHE A 71 -3.96 1.88 -2.24
N ALA A 72 -2.96 1.40 -3.00
CA ALA A 72 -1.69 2.09 -3.11
C ALA A 72 -1.83 3.46 -3.80
N ALA A 73 -2.56 3.54 -4.91
CA ALA A 73 -2.79 4.80 -5.62
C ALA A 73 -3.51 5.83 -4.74
N MET A 74 -4.55 5.43 -4.02
CA MET A 74 -5.25 6.29 -3.06
C MET A 74 -4.31 6.77 -1.94
N THR A 75 -3.51 5.87 -1.39
CA THR A 75 -2.56 6.19 -0.32
C THR A 75 -1.51 7.18 -0.78
N VAL A 76 -0.94 6.97 -1.97
CA VAL A 76 0.03 7.87 -2.59
C VAL A 76 -0.60 9.24 -2.85
N ALA A 77 -1.82 9.29 -3.39
CA ALA A 77 -2.52 10.54 -3.66
C ALA A 77 -2.76 11.35 -2.37
N ILE A 78 -3.26 10.70 -1.32
CA ILE A 78 -3.48 11.32 -0.01
C ILE A 78 -2.15 11.79 0.60
N ALA A 79 -1.12 10.94 0.58
CA ALA A 79 0.19 11.27 1.13
C ALA A 79 0.83 12.45 0.39
N ALA A 80 0.74 12.48 -0.93
CA ALA A 80 1.25 13.57 -1.76
C ALA A 80 0.47 14.87 -1.51
N PHE A 81 -0.85 14.80 -1.39
CA PHE A 81 -1.69 15.93 -1.04
C PHE A 81 -1.24 16.57 0.29
N PHE A 82 -1.09 15.79 1.35
CA PHE A 82 -0.64 16.32 2.65
C PHE A 82 0.83 16.74 2.67
N ARG A 83 1.70 16.12 1.86
CA ARG A 83 3.10 16.54 1.71
C ARG A 83 3.20 17.94 1.09
N ASN A 84 2.31 18.27 0.17
CA ASN A 84 2.30 19.52 -0.59
C ASN A 84 1.49 20.62 0.11
N ASN A 85 0.39 20.26 0.78
CA ASN A 85 -0.53 21.19 1.43
C ASN A 85 -0.36 21.25 2.97
N GLY A 86 0.62 20.53 3.51
CA GLY A 86 1.00 20.64 4.92
C GLY A 86 1.53 22.04 5.21
N VAL A 87 0.68 22.88 5.81
CA VAL A 87 0.90 24.27 6.22
C VAL A 87 2.34 24.48 6.72
N PRO A 88 3.17 25.34 6.08
CA PRO A 88 4.33 25.88 6.76
C PRO A 88 3.80 26.74 7.91
N THR A 89 3.92 26.26 9.14
CA THR A 89 3.73 27.12 10.32
C THR A 89 4.75 28.25 10.21
N VAL A 90 4.27 29.44 9.87
CA VAL A 90 5.04 30.67 9.99
C VAL A 90 5.53 30.75 11.43
N LYS A 91 6.84 30.97 11.56
CA LYS A 91 7.57 31.09 12.81
C LYS A 91 6.90 32.13 13.73
N SER A 92 6.50 31.63 14.89
CA SER A 92 6.34 32.31 16.18
C SER A 92 7.56 33.09 16.63
#